data_AF-K2EZR4-F1
#
_entry.id   AF-K2EZR4-F1
#
_cell.length_a   1.000
_cell.length_b   1.000
_cell.length_c   1.000
_cell.angle_alpha   90.00
_cell.angle_beta   90.00
_cell.angle_gamma   90.00
#
_symmetry.space_group_name_H-M   'P 1'
#
loop_
_entity.id
_entity.type
_entity.pdbx_description
1 polymer ?
#
loop_
_entity_poly.entity_id
_entity_poly.type
_entity_poly.pdbx_seq_one_letter_code
_entity_poly.pdbx_strand_id
1 'polypeptide(L)'
;MKFLGKQPDKKAVLTSPDKYFGMIVPVFADKNVYIARPIFTPNFESKLNIADRFYQGNMSPDEAKKFFKDNRIGFVLLTFMEKYNSKDVEKYSFLKIIYNKDNVRIYKVL
;
A
#
# COMPACT_ATOMS: atom_id res chain seq x y z
N MET A 1 4.99 -12.47 -0.18
CA MET A 1 3.66 -12.58 0.45
C MET A 1 3.66 -13.28 1.81
N LYS A 2 4.28 -14.47 1.97
CA LYS A 2 4.38 -15.16 3.29
C LYS A 2 4.89 -14.26 4.43
N PHE A 3 5.86 -13.39 4.16
CA PHE A 3 6.37 -12.43 5.16
C PHE A 3 5.28 -11.48 5.68
N LEU A 4 4.43 -10.97 4.79
CA LEU A 4 3.34 -10.07 5.14
C LEU A 4 2.29 -10.79 5.97
N GLY A 5 1.92 -12.02 5.61
CA GLY A 5 0.96 -12.83 6.37
C GLY A 5 1.41 -13.19 7.79
N LYS A 6 2.74 -13.23 8.05
CA LYS A 6 3.28 -13.41 9.40
C LYS A 6 3.21 -12.16 10.28
N GLN A 7 2.85 -10.99 9.73
CA GLN A 7 2.74 -9.77 10.51
C GLN A 7 1.47 -9.80 11.38
N PRO A 8 1.57 -9.52 12.71
CA PRO A 8 0.44 -9.63 13.63
C PRO A 8 -0.63 -8.55 13.43
N ASP A 9 -0.28 -7.42 12.81
CA ASP A 9 -1.23 -6.34 12.55
C ASP A 9 -2.21 -6.74 11.42
N LYS A 10 -3.52 -6.60 11.69
CA LYS A 10 -4.63 -6.90 10.76
C LYS A 10 -5.05 -5.71 9.89
N LYS A 11 -4.38 -4.56 10.02
CA LYS A 11 -4.61 -3.38 9.16
C LYS A 11 -4.41 -3.71 7.68
N ALA A 12 -5.07 -2.93 6.84
CA ALA A 12 -5.07 -3.11 5.40
C ALA A 12 -3.69 -2.84 4.79
N VAL A 13 -3.46 -3.45 3.64
CA VAL A 13 -2.28 -3.26 2.80
C VAL A 13 -2.67 -2.29 1.68
N LEU A 14 -1.95 -1.19 1.57
CA LEU A 14 -1.97 -0.38 0.37
C LEU A 14 -1.10 -1.07 -0.67
N THR A 15 -1.74 -1.62 -1.69
CA THR A 15 -1.06 -2.06 -2.90
C THR A 15 -1.06 -0.92 -3.90
N SER A 16 -0.10 -0.95 -4.81
CA SER A 16 -0.10 -0.01 -5.90
C SER A 16 -1.41 -0.11 -6.71
N PRO A 17 -1.77 0.96 -7.43
CA PRO A 17 -2.80 0.95 -8.46
C PRO A 17 -2.69 -0.16 -9.52
N ASP A 18 -1.56 -0.88 -9.61
CA ASP A 18 -1.45 -2.03 -10.50
C ASP A 18 -2.24 -3.21 -9.91
N LYS A 19 -3.35 -3.54 -10.58
CA LYS A 19 -4.47 -4.37 -10.08
C LYS A 19 -4.07 -5.82 -9.74
N TYR A 20 -2.85 -6.24 -10.06
CA TYR A 20 -2.34 -7.58 -9.82
C TYR A 20 -2.20 -7.89 -8.32
N PHE A 21 -1.49 -7.05 -7.57
CA PHE A 21 -1.23 -7.33 -6.15
C PHE A 21 -2.46 -7.16 -5.26
N GLY A 22 -3.40 -6.33 -5.67
CA GLY A 22 -4.70 -6.19 -4.99
C GLY A 22 -5.53 -7.48 -4.97
N MET A 23 -5.26 -8.45 -5.86
CA MET A 23 -5.90 -9.78 -5.81
C MET A 23 -5.07 -10.84 -5.08
N ILE A 24 -3.75 -10.71 -5.12
CA ILE A 24 -2.82 -11.73 -4.61
C ILE A 24 -2.60 -11.58 -3.11
N VAL A 25 -2.49 -10.34 -2.62
CA VAL A 25 -2.25 -10.09 -1.20
C VAL A 25 -3.33 -10.72 -0.31
N PRO A 26 -4.64 -10.57 -0.58
CA PRO A 26 -5.67 -11.23 0.24
C PRO A 26 -5.55 -12.74 0.25
N VAL A 27 -5.31 -13.36 -0.91
CA VAL A 27 -5.26 -14.83 -1.06
C VAL A 27 -4.03 -15.44 -0.36
N PHE A 28 -2.86 -14.81 -0.48
CA PHE A 28 -1.59 -15.40 -0.04
C PHE A 28 -1.04 -14.83 1.27
N ALA A 29 -1.58 -13.72 1.76
CA ALA A 29 -1.16 -13.10 3.02
C ALA A 29 -2.28 -12.98 4.05
N ASP A 30 -3.52 -13.37 3.73
CA ASP A 30 -4.69 -13.23 4.62
C ASP A 30 -4.81 -11.80 5.18
N LYS A 31 -4.68 -10.81 4.29
CA LYS A 31 -4.80 -9.39 4.62
C LYS A 31 -5.73 -8.67 3.65
N ASN A 32 -6.55 -7.78 4.21
CA ASN A 32 -7.34 -6.85 3.44
C ASN A 32 -6.43 -5.89 2.67
N VAL A 33 -6.89 -5.47 1.49
CA VAL A 33 -6.23 -4.44 0.67
C VAL A 33 -7.11 -3.21 0.55
N TYR A 34 -6.48 -2.04 0.39
CA TYR A 34 -7.22 -0.79 0.17
C TYR A 34 -7.93 -0.76 -1.19
N ILE A 35 -7.27 -1.29 -2.23
CA ILE A 35 -7.75 -1.37 -3.61
C ILE A 35 -7.46 -2.76 -4.17
N ALA A 36 -8.46 -3.36 -4.81
CA ALA A 36 -8.34 -4.59 -5.60
C ALA A 36 -8.78 -4.31 -7.05
N ARG A 37 -9.69 -5.12 -7.61
CA ARG A 37 -10.35 -4.81 -8.89
C ARG A 37 -11.60 -3.94 -8.69
N PRO A 38 -12.08 -3.23 -9.72
CA PRO A 38 -13.26 -2.37 -9.63
C PRO A 38 -14.49 -3.08 -9.05
N ILE A 39 -14.75 -4.33 -9.48
CA ILE A 39 -15.90 -5.11 -8.99
C ILE A 39 -15.84 -5.43 -7.49
N PHE A 40 -14.65 -5.40 -6.88
CA PHE A 40 -14.44 -5.70 -5.46
C PHE A 40 -14.13 -4.46 -4.62
N THR A 41 -14.10 -3.27 -5.25
CA THR A 41 -13.67 -2.04 -4.59
C THR A 41 -14.74 -0.97 -4.77
N PRO A 42 -15.57 -0.71 -3.76
CA PRO A 42 -16.52 0.41 -3.79
C PRO A 42 -15.78 1.73 -4.04
N ASN A 43 -16.35 2.59 -4.88
CA ASN A 43 -15.76 3.88 -5.28
C ASN A 43 -14.34 3.73 -5.85
N PHE A 44 -14.12 2.69 -6.66
CA PHE A 44 -12.81 2.31 -7.19
C PHE A 44 -12.02 3.50 -7.74
N GLU A 45 -12.59 4.30 -8.64
CA GLU A 45 -11.90 5.43 -9.27
C GLU A 45 -11.42 6.48 -8.24
N SER A 46 -12.26 6.79 -7.25
CA SER A 46 -11.88 7.72 -6.18
C SER A 46 -10.72 7.16 -5.36
N LYS A 47 -10.79 5.88 -4.98
CA LYS A 47 -9.71 5.24 -4.21
C LYS A 47 -8.42 5.15 -5.03
N LEU A 48 -8.52 4.80 -6.30
CA LEU A 48 -7.41 4.74 -7.25
C LEU A 48 -6.67 6.06 -7.29
N ASN A 49 -7.39 7.17 -7.49
CA ASN A 49 -6.80 8.51 -7.52
C ASN A 49 -6.11 8.89 -6.20
N ILE A 50 -6.70 8.51 -5.06
CA ILE A 50 -6.09 8.75 -3.75
C ILE A 50 -4.80 7.94 -3.59
N ALA A 51 -4.81 6.64 -3.94
CA ALA A 51 -3.62 5.81 -3.87
C ALA A 51 -2.51 6.32 -4.81
N ASP A 52 -2.86 6.68 -6.05
CA ASP A 52 -1.93 7.23 -7.03
C ASP A 52 -1.26 8.52 -6.53
N ARG A 53 -2.04 9.45 -5.96
CA ARG A 53 -1.50 10.66 -5.31
C ARG A 53 -0.52 10.33 -4.19
N PHE A 54 -0.78 9.31 -3.37
CA PHE A 54 0.15 8.88 -2.34
C PHE A 54 1.46 8.35 -2.95
N TYR A 55 1.38 7.42 -3.91
CA TYR A 55 2.54 6.77 -4.52
C TYR A 55 3.40 7.71 -5.37
N GLN A 56 2.80 8.74 -5.97
CA GLN A 56 3.51 9.81 -6.67
C GLN A 56 4.14 10.84 -5.73
N GLY A 57 3.94 10.71 -4.41
CA GLY A 57 4.42 11.71 -3.47
C GLY A 57 3.67 13.04 -3.56
N ASN A 58 2.43 13.05 -4.05
CA ASN A 58 1.58 14.23 -4.18
C ASN A 58 0.70 14.49 -2.95
N MET A 59 0.96 13.81 -1.83
CA MET A 59 0.39 14.12 -0.52
C MET A 59 1.41 14.79 0.39
N SER A 60 0.93 15.70 1.24
CA SER A 60 1.70 16.18 2.39
C SER A 60 1.84 15.07 3.44
N PRO A 61 2.84 15.14 4.35
CA PRO A 61 2.96 14.15 5.42
C PRO A 61 1.70 13.99 6.28
N ASP A 62 1.02 15.10 6.59
CA ASP A 62 -0.20 15.06 7.42
C ASP A 62 -1.40 14.53 6.65
N GLU A 63 -1.53 14.87 5.36
CA GLU A 63 -2.55 14.28 4.48
C GLU A 63 -2.37 12.78 4.37
N ALA A 64 -1.13 12.31 4.14
CA ALA A 64 -0.83 10.89 4.06
C ALA A 64 -1.10 10.19 5.41
N LYS A 65 -0.66 10.75 6.54
CA LYS A 65 -1.00 10.18 7.87
C LYS A 65 -2.51 10.04 8.07
N LYS A 66 -3.28 11.07 7.71
CA LYS A 66 -4.74 11.05 7.81
C LYS A 66 -5.33 9.97 6.91
N PHE A 67 -4.91 9.91 5.65
CA PHE A 67 -5.32 8.88 4.69
C PHE A 67 -5.11 7.47 5.25
N PHE A 68 -3.94 7.19 5.81
CA PHE A 68 -3.61 5.88 6.38
C PHE A 68 -4.43 5.57 7.63
N LYS A 69 -4.63 6.55 8.51
CA LYS A 69 -5.44 6.39 9.72
C LYS A 69 -6.90 6.10 9.40
N ASP A 70 -7.51 6.92 8.54
CA ASP A 70 -8.93 6.82 8.18
C ASP A 70 -9.25 5.50 7.49
N ASN A 71 -8.32 4.99 6.67
CA ASN A 71 -8.52 3.75 5.91
C ASN A 71 -7.92 2.51 6.59
N ARG A 72 -7.47 2.65 7.86
CA ARG A 72 -6.85 1.58 8.65
C ARG A 72 -5.75 0.85 7.88
N ILE A 73 -4.91 1.60 7.17
CA ILE A 73 -3.78 1.06 6.39
C ILE A 73 -2.58 0.95 7.33
N GLY A 74 -1.95 -0.23 7.36
CA GLY A 74 -0.79 -0.52 8.21
C GLY A 74 0.46 -0.88 7.42
N PHE A 75 0.29 -1.20 6.14
CA PHE A 75 1.37 -1.64 5.27
C PHE A 75 1.26 -0.99 3.90
N VAL A 76 2.41 -0.68 3.29
CA VAL A 76 2.52 -0.29 1.87
C VAL A 76 3.34 -1.35 1.16
N LEU A 77 2.82 -1.85 0.05
CA LEU A 77 3.55 -2.69 -0.88
C LEU A 77 3.96 -1.85 -2.08
N LEU A 78 5.24 -1.86 -2.41
CA LEU A 78 5.78 -1.23 -3.61
C LEU A 78 6.60 -2.27 -4.37
N THR A 79 6.38 -2.35 -5.68
CA THR A 79 7.14 -3.24 -6.56
C THR A 79 7.73 -2.47 -7.74
N PHE A 80 8.87 -2.93 -8.25
CA PHE A 80 9.51 -2.33 -9.42
C PHE A 80 8.71 -2.42 -10.72
N MET A 81 7.65 -3.24 -10.77
CA MET A 81 6.81 -3.36 -11.96
C MET A 81 5.98 -2.09 -12.17
N GLU A 82 5.79 -1.29 -11.12
CA GLU A 82 5.02 -0.07 -11.17
C GLU A 82 5.89 1.14 -11.53
N LYS A 83 5.28 2.17 -12.10
CA LYS A 83 5.95 3.43 -12.47
C LYS A 83 6.27 4.34 -11.28
N TYR A 84 6.14 3.86 -10.05
CA TYR A 84 6.31 4.65 -8.84
C TYR A 84 7.74 4.61 -8.32
N ASN A 85 8.28 5.77 -7.95
CA ASN A 85 9.62 5.88 -7.41
C ASN A 85 9.60 5.62 -5.90
N SER A 86 10.46 4.74 -5.39
CA SER A 86 10.51 4.47 -3.96
C SER A 86 10.86 5.70 -3.13
N LYS A 87 11.59 6.68 -3.71
CA LYS A 87 11.90 7.95 -3.05
C LYS A 87 10.64 8.76 -2.70
N ASP A 88 9.60 8.69 -3.52
CA ASP A 88 8.34 9.42 -3.29
C ASP A 88 7.54 8.85 -2.12
N VAL A 89 7.72 7.55 -1.85
CA VAL A 89 7.16 6.85 -0.69
C VAL A 89 8.05 7.03 0.54
N GLU A 90 9.37 6.98 0.36
CA GLU A 90 10.36 7.06 1.45
C GLU A 90 10.46 8.45 2.08
N LYS A 91 9.93 9.49 1.44
CA LYS A 91 9.83 10.84 2.04
C LYS A 91 8.93 10.89 3.29
N TYR A 92 8.02 9.92 3.44
CA TYR A 92 7.10 9.86 4.58
C TYR A 92 7.78 9.18 5.77
N SER A 93 8.24 9.98 6.75
CA SER A 93 8.99 9.50 7.93
C SER A 93 8.26 8.51 8.83
N PHE A 94 6.93 8.41 8.71
CA PHE A 94 6.11 7.44 9.44
C PHE A 94 6.10 6.05 8.79
N LEU A 95 6.80 5.87 7.67
CA LEU A 95 6.94 4.58 6.98
C LEU A 95 8.32 3.99 7.26
N LYS A 96 8.34 2.78 7.81
CA LYS A 96 9.56 2.02 8.04
C LYS A 96 9.63 0.83 7.10
N ILE A 97 10.73 0.69 6.36
CA ILE A 97 10.99 -0.51 5.56
C ILE A 97 11.12 -1.71 6.50
N ILE A 98 10.28 -2.73 6.31
CA ILE A 98 10.33 -4.00 7.06
C ILE A 98 10.66 -5.20 6.16
N TYR A 99 10.63 -5.02 4.85
CA TYR A 99 11.05 -6.00 3.86
C TYR A 99 11.60 -5.28 2.63
N ASN A 100 12.75 -5.72 2.12
CA ASN A 100 13.36 -5.19 0.90
C ASN A 100 14.17 -6.31 0.24
N LYS A 101 13.59 -6.98 -0.75
CA LYS A 101 14.25 -8.05 -1.50
C LYS A 101 13.58 -8.25 -2.85
N ASP A 102 14.35 -8.66 -3.87
CA ASP A 102 13.86 -9.06 -5.20
C ASP A 102 12.90 -8.01 -5.79
N ASN A 103 13.28 -6.73 -5.65
CA ASN A 103 12.52 -5.57 -6.12
C ASN A 103 11.12 -5.40 -5.51
N VAL A 104 10.86 -6.04 -4.37
CA VAL A 104 9.65 -5.85 -3.56
C VAL A 104 10.04 -5.15 -2.26
N ARG A 105 9.36 -4.05 -1.96
CA ARG A 105 9.49 -3.32 -0.70
C ARG A 105 8.17 -3.35 0.05
N ILE A 106 8.24 -3.65 1.35
CA ILE A 106 7.10 -3.54 2.26
C ILE A 106 7.47 -2.53 3.33
N TYR A 107 6.66 -1.49 3.43
CA TYR A 107 6.75 -0.49 4.48
C TYR A 107 5.68 -0.77 5.54
N LYS A 108 6.03 -0.58 6.80
CA LYS A 108 5.10 -0.58 7.93
C LYS A 108 4.86 0.85 8.38
N VAL A 109 3.61 1.16 8.67
CA VAL A 109 3.20 2.44 9.28
C VAL A 109 3.50 2.37 10.78
N LEU A 110 4.24 3.35 11.29
CA LEU A 110 4.61 3.48 12.71
C LEU A 110 3.46 4.03 13.57
#